data_AF-A0A413QKH3-F1
#
_entry.id   AF-A0A413QKH3-F1
#
_cell.length_a   1.000
_cell.length_b   1.000
_cell.length_c   1.000
_cell.angle_alpha   90.00
_cell.angle_beta   90.00
_cell.angle_gamma   90.00
#
_symmetry.space_group_name_H-M   'P 1'
#
loop_
_entity.id
_entity.type
_entity.pdbx_description
1 polymer ?
#
loop_
_entity_poly.entity_id
_entity_poly.type
_entity_poly.pdbx_seq_one_letter_code
_entity_poly.pdbx_strand_id
1 'polypeptide(L)'
;MRELYIKSGNECAYPGCHNVLVDENGNFVGEVCHIEAAMPGGERFNPNMTNEDRRSFGNLMLMCHHHHVVTDDVEKYTVEKLKEMKRNHEAKYSGIIGQMMNSITDYGMSLEYAPCCNCKKYHEFWIGD
;
A
#
# COMPACT_ATOMS: atom_id res chain seq x y z
N MET A 1 6.55 3.20 -8.08
CA MET A 1 5.74 4.28 -7.48
C MET A 1 4.32 3.86 -7.12
N ARG A 2 3.48 3.34 -8.04
CA ARG A 2 2.08 2.92 -7.69
C ARG A 2 1.96 2.03 -6.46
N GLU A 3 2.83 1.03 -6.34
CA GLU A 3 2.86 0.11 -5.19
C GLU A 3 3.07 0.83 -3.84
N LEU A 4 3.88 1.89 -3.82
CA LEU A 4 4.16 2.68 -2.61
C LEU A 4 2.90 3.33 -2.05
N TYR A 5 2.13 3.97 -2.92
CA TYR A 5 0.88 4.61 -2.52
C TYR A 5 -0.15 3.61 -2.01
N ILE A 6 -0.31 2.46 -2.68
CA ILE A 6 -1.26 1.42 -2.27
C ILE A 6 -0.90 0.86 -0.89
N LYS A 7 0.37 0.55 -0.65
CA LYS A 7 0.83 -0.02 0.62
C LYS A 7 0.92 1.00 1.77
N SER A 8 0.90 2.29 1.47
CA SER A 8 0.91 3.35 2.49
C SER A 8 -0.40 3.55 3.22
N GLY A 9 -1.54 3.11 2.63
CA GLY A 9 -2.85 3.27 3.25
C GLY A 9 -3.30 4.72 3.47
N ASN A 10 -2.73 5.68 2.73
CA ASN A 10 -2.97 7.12 2.90
C ASN A 10 -2.59 7.65 4.30
N GLU A 11 -1.73 6.93 5.04
CA GLU A 11 -1.27 7.30 6.38
C GLU A 11 0.26 7.47 6.38
N CYS A 12 0.74 8.43 7.17
CA CYS A 12 2.17 8.61 7.42
C CYS A 12 2.83 7.33 7.97
N ALA A 13 3.96 6.91 7.40
CA ALA A 13 4.69 5.71 7.83
C ALA A 13 5.44 5.84 9.18
N TYR A 14 5.24 6.94 9.90
CA TYR A 14 5.93 7.17 11.18
C TYR A 14 5.14 6.50 12.31
N PRO A 15 5.79 5.73 13.21
CA PRO A 15 5.12 5.07 14.32
C PRO A 15 4.30 6.03 15.19
N GLY A 16 3.00 5.77 15.33
CA GLY A 16 2.09 6.60 16.13
C GLY A 16 1.59 7.87 15.43
N CYS A 17 1.94 8.09 14.16
CA CYS A 17 1.37 9.17 13.36
C CYS A 17 0.19 8.67 12.54
N HIS A 18 -0.93 9.38 12.58
CA HIS A 18 -2.14 9.10 11.79
C HIS A 18 -2.46 10.22 10.78
N ASN A 19 -1.47 11.05 10.45
CA ASN A 19 -1.66 12.12 9.48
C ASN A 19 -1.96 11.52 8.10
N VAL A 20 -3.02 12.05 7.49
CA VAL A 20 -3.46 11.66 6.15
C VAL A 20 -2.56 12.31 5.10
N LEU A 21 -2.18 11.56 4.07
CA LEU A 21 -1.26 12.03 3.02
C LEU A 21 -1.98 12.65 1.82
N VAL A 22 -3.28 12.48 1.73
CA VAL A 22 -4.18 13.08 0.74
C VAL A 22 -5.25 13.86 1.49
N ASP A 23 -5.39 15.15 1.17
CA ASP A 23 -6.38 16.02 1.80
C ASP A 23 -7.82 15.72 1.32
N GLU A 24 -8.79 16.43 1.92
CA GLU A 24 -10.22 16.31 1.57
C GLU A 24 -10.54 16.68 0.12
N ASN A 25 -9.67 17.46 -0.53
CA ASN A 25 -9.80 17.89 -1.93
C ASN A 25 -9.09 16.94 -2.90
N GLY A 26 -8.45 15.87 -2.41
CA GLY A 26 -7.69 14.92 -3.21
C GLY A 26 -6.26 15.37 -3.54
N ASN A 27 -5.75 16.44 -2.92
CA ASN A 27 -4.37 16.87 -3.09
C ASN A 27 -3.43 16.01 -2.24
N PHE A 28 -2.33 15.56 -2.85
CA PHE A 28 -1.29 14.84 -2.12
C PHE A 28 -0.42 15.84 -1.33
N VAL A 29 -0.47 15.73 0.00
CA VAL A 29 0.27 16.56 0.98
C VAL A 29 1.42 15.79 1.66
N GLY A 30 1.57 14.50 1.33
CA GLY A 30 2.69 13.69 1.78
C GLY A 30 3.99 13.96 1.04
N GLU A 31 5.09 13.49 1.60
CA GLU A 31 6.42 13.55 1.01
C GLU A 31 7.00 12.14 0.83
N VAL A 32 7.75 11.95 -0.25
CA VAL A 32 8.47 10.71 -0.53
C VAL A 32 9.82 10.78 0.17
N CYS A 33 9.94 10.03 1.27
CA CYS A 33 11.17 9.93 2.05
C CYS A 33 12.06 8.82 1.49
N HIS A 34 13.35 9.13 1.33
CA HIS A 34 14.37 8.14 0.99
C HIS A 34 14.96 7.55 2.26
N ILE A 35 15.09 6.22 2.30
CA ILE A 35 15.76 5.53 3.41
C ILE A 35 17.28 5.74 3.29
N GLU A 36 17.83 5.43 2.12
CA GLU A 36 19.21 5.73 1.70
C GLU A 36 19.18 6.86 0.66
N ALA A 37 19.96 7.92 0.87
CA ALA A 37 19.90 9.12 0.03
C ALA A 37 20.12 8.85 -1.47
N ALA A 38 19.42 9.63 -2.28
CA ALA A 38 19.51 9.54 -3.73
C ALA A 38 20.81 10.12 -4.31
N MET A 39 21.49 11.03 -3.59
CA MET A 39 22.66 11.76 -4.06
C MET A 39 23.84 11.68 -3.07
N PRO A 40 25.09 11.73 -3.57
CA PRO A 40 26.25 11.88 -2.71
C PRO A 40 26.12 13.10 -1.81
N GLY A 41 26.38 12.93 -0.51
CA GLY A 41 26.26 13.99 0.49
C GLY A 41 24.89 14.09 1.17
N GLY A 42 23.90 13.31 0.74
CA GLY A 42 22.64 13.15 1.46
C GLY A 42 22.71 12.16 2.62
N GLU A 43 21.64 12.11 3.40
CA GLU A 43 21.47 11.29 4.58
C GLU A 43 21.61 9.80 4.24
N ARG A 44 22.51 9.09 4.93
CA ARG A 44 22.71 7.65 4.77
C ARG A 44 23.03 7.25 3.31
N PHE A 45 23.74 8.10 2.58
CA PHE A 45 24.14 7.81 1.20
C PHE A 45 25.01 6.55 1.12
N ASN A 46 24.62 5.61 0.25
CA ASN A 46 25.35 4.39 -0.01
C ASN A 46 26.02 4.45 -1.40
N PRO A 47 27.36 4.52 -1.49
CA PRO A 47 28.06 4.62 -2.76
C PRO A 47 27.93 3.36 -3.62
N ASN A 48 27.56 2.22 -3.03
CA ASN A 48 27.40 0.95 -3.74
C ASN A 48 26.00 0.77 -4.35
N MET A 49 25.04 1.66 -4.05
CA MET A 49 23.69 1.59 -4.64
C MET A 49 23.64 2.16 -6.05
N THR A 50 22.96 1.43 -6.94
CA THR A 50 22.61 1.91 -8.29
C THR A 50 21.49 2.95 -8.23
N ASN A 51 21.27 3.68 -9.32
CA ASN A 51 20.17 4.64 -9.40
C ASN A 51 18.79 3.96 -9.34
N GLU A 52 18.70 2.74 -9.87
CA GLU A 52 17.54 1.88 -9.85
C GLU A 52 17.21 1.46 -8.41
N ASP A 53 18.22 1.07 -7.62
CA ASP A 53 18.04 0.72 -6.22
C ASP A 53 17.55 1.93 -5.40
N ARG A 54 18.06 3.13 -5.69
CA ARG A 54 17.66 4.37 -4.99
C ARG A 54 16.20 4.72 -5.23
N ARG A 55 15.70 4.44 -6.43
CA ARG A 55 14.29 4.63 -6.84
C ARG A 55 13.42 3.41 -6.54
N SER A 56 14.01 2.32 -6.05
CA SER A 56 13.30 1.09 -5.80
C SER A 56 12.23 1.33 -4.74
N PHE A 57 11.12 0.60 -4.86
CA PHE A 57 10.09 0.60 -3.82
C PHE A 57 10.70 0.37 -2.44
N GLY A 58 11.66 -0.56 -2.32
CA GLY A 58 12.37 -0.92 -1.10
C GLY A 58 12.98 0.28 -0.35
N ASN A 59 13.51 1.26 -1.09
CA ASN A 59 14.21 2.43 -0.54
C ASN A 59 13.30 3.64 -0.25
N LEU A 60 12.01 3.56 -0.59
CA LEU A 60 11.08 4.67 -0.48
C LEU A 60 10.01 4.39 0.58
N MET A 61 9.58 5.44 1.27
CA MET A 61 8.44 5.44 2.18
C MET A 61 7.71 6.79 2.15
N LEU A 62 6.41 6.81 2.49
CA LEU A 62 5.64 8.06 2.52
C LEU A 62 5.49 8.58 3.95
N MET A 63 5.72 9.87 4.15
CA MET A 63 5.55 10.53 5.44
C MET A 63 4.88 11.89 5.27
N CYS A 64 4.30 12.42 6.34
CA CYS A 64 3.93 13.83 6.39
C CYS A 64 5.19 14.69 6.54
N HIS A 65 5.11 15.95 6.12
CA HIS A 65 6.24 16.89 6.14
C HIS A 65 6.98 16.96 7.49
N HIS A 66 6.25 17.01 8.60
CA HIS A 66 6.86 17.04 9.93
C HIS A 66 7.78 15.83 10.20
N HIS A 67 7.32 14.62 9.89
CA HIS A 67 8.09 13.41 10.15
C HIS A 67 9.21 13.19 9.14
N HIS A 68 9.04 13.67 7.90
CA HIS A 68 10.13 13.71 6.93
C HIS A 68 11.34 14.47 7.50
N VAL A 69 11.13 15.69 8.00
CA VAL A 69 12.18 16.50 8.65
C VAL A 69 12.74 15.84 9.91
N VAL A 70 11.89 15.23 10.74
CA VAL A 70 12.36 14.53 11.95
C VAL A 70 13.27 13.35 11.62
N THR A 71 13.02 12.64 10.51
CA THR A 71 13.78 11.45 10.11
C THR A 71 15.09 11.75 9.37
N ASP A 72 15.38 13.02 9.09
CA ASP A 72 16.66 13.46 8.52
C ASP A 72 17.81 13.33 9.53
N ASP A 73 17.52 13.22 10.83
CA ASP A 73 18.52 12.94 11.87
C ASP A 73 19.10 11.52 11.70
N VAL A 74 20.27 11.45 11.04
CA VAL A 74 20.98 10.22 10.72
C VAL A 74 21.49 9.45 11.94
N GLU A 75 21.70 10.12 13.08
CA GLU A 75 22.15 9.47 14.31
C GLU A 75 20.99 8.72 14.98
N LYS A 76 19.79 9.30 14.95
CA LYS A 76 18.59 8.67 15.55
C LYS A 76 17.86 7.71 14.61
N TYR A 77 17.94 7.93 13.31
CA TYR A 77 17.22 7.16 12.30
C TYR A 77 18.22 6.51 11.33
N THR A 78 18.72 5.34 11.72
CA THR A 78 19.57 4.53 10.84
C THR A 78 18.73 3.88 9.72
N VAL A 79 19.41 3.38 8.69
CA VAL A 79 18.80 2.67 7.56
C VAL A 79 17.94 1.50 8.04
N GLU A 80 18.44 0.73 9.00
CA GLU A 80 17.78 -0.45 9.57
C GLU A 80 16.47 -0.05 10.25
N LYS A 81 16.50 1.03 11.03
CA LYS A 81 15.34 1.55 11.75
C LYS A 81 14.25 2.03 10.79
N LEU A 82 14.62 2.75 9.73
CA LEU A 82 13.66 3.19 8.70
C LEU A 82 13.09 2.01 7.91
N LYS A 83 13.90 1.00 7.57
CA LYS A 83 13.44 -0.25 6.95
C LYS A 83 12.46 -1.00 7.87
N GLU A 84 12.71 -1.01 9.17
CA GLU A 84 11.80 -1.59 10.15
C GLU A 84 10.48 -0.81 10.26
N MET A 85 10.54 0.52 10.38
CA MET A 85 9.35 1.39 10.39
C MET A 85 8.48 1.15 9.17
N LYS A 86 9.09 1.06 7.98
CA LYS A 86 8.41 0.74 6.74
C LYS A 86 7.70 -0.60 6.79
N ARG A 87 8.41 -1.68 7.18
CA ARG A 87 7.81 -3.03 7.29
C ARG A 87 6.64 -3.04 8.25
N ASN A 88 6.77 -2.39 9.40
CA ASN A 88 5.71 -2.32 10.40
C ASN A 88 4.48 -1.56 9.88
N HIS A 89 4.69 -0.48 9.13
CA HIS A 89 3.61 0.27 8.49
C HIS A 89 2.87 -0.57 7.44
N GLU A 90 3.60 -1.21 6.54
CA GLU A 90 3.02 -2.02 5.48
C GLU A 90 2.35 -3.29 6.00
N ALA A 91 2.82 -3.84 7.12
CA ALA A 91 2.20 -4.96 7.81
C ALA A 91 0.76 -4.65 8.24
N LYS A 92 0.47 -3.40 8.64
CA LYS A 92 -0.90 -2.96 8.98
C LYS A 92 -1.85 -3.17 7.81
N TYR A 93 -1.45 -2.78 6.60
CA TYR A 93 -2.34 -2.76 5.43
C TYR A 93 -2.34 -4.06 4.62
N SER A 94 -1.24 -4.80 4.64
CA SER A 94 -1.14 -6.11 3.95
C SER A 94 -2.00 -7.20 4.60
N GLY A 95 -2.21 -7.14 5.92
CA GLY A 95 -3.07 -8.09 6.64
C GLY A 95 -4.57 -7.76 6.60
N ILE A 96 -4.93 -6.48 6.42
CA ILE A 96 -6.35 -6.04 6.44
C ILE A 96 -7.15 -6.66 5.31
N ILE A 97 -6.59 -6.83 4.10
CA ILE A 97 -7.30 -7.50 3.00
C ILE A 97 -7.66 -8.94 3.40
N GLY A 98 -6.75 -9.67 4.05
CA GLY A 98 -7.02 -11.02 4.54
C GLY A 98 -8.12 -11.06 5.61
N GLN A 99 -8.15 -10.08 6.52
CA GLN A 99 -9.20 -10.00 7.55
C GLN A 99 -10.55 -9.56 6.99
N MET A 100 -10.58 -8.60 6.07
CA MET A 100 -11.80 -8.17 5.36
C MET A 100 -12.37 -9.31 4.51
N MET A 101 -11.53 -10.06 3.78
CA MET A 101 -11.95 -11.24 3.02
C MET A 101 -12.55 -12.32 3.91
N ASN A 102 -12.03 -12.52 5.13
CA ASN A 102 -12.60 -13.47 6.09
C ASN A 102 -13.97 -13.04 6.66
N SER A 103 -14.31 -11.75 6.57
CA SER A 103 -15.59 -11.22 7.06
C SER A 103 -16.69 -11.18 6.00
N ILE A 104 -16.34 -11.35 4.72
CA ILE A 104 -17.30 -11.37 3.61
C ILE A 104 -17.74 -12.82 3.41
N THR A 105 -18.92 -13.16 3.91
CA THR A 105 -19.59 -14.42 3.54
C THR A 105 -20.27 -14.22 2.19
N ASP A 106 -19.75 -14.85 1.13
CA ASP A 106 -20.39 -14.86 -0.19
C ASP A 106 -21.58 -15.83 -0.16
N TYR A 107 -22.78 -15.30 0.07
CA TYR A 107 -24.02 -16.07 0.02
C TYR A 107 -24.34 -16.63 -1.38
N GLY A 108 -23.72 -16.10 -2.45
CA GLY A 108 -23.86 -16.58 -3.82
C GLY A 108 -23.16 -17.92 -4.07
N MET A 109 -22.13 -18.25 -3.27
CA MET A 109 -21.48 -19.58 -3.32
C MET A 109 -22.34 -20.71 -2.73
N SER A 110 -23.41 -20.38 -2.00
CA SER A 110 -24.32 -21.34 -1.37
C SER A 110 -25.62 -21.58 -2.15
N LEU A 111 -25.85 -20.85 -3.24
CA LEU A 111 -26.98 -21.08 -4.11
C LEU A 111 -26.62 -22.14 -5.13
N GLU A 112 -26.94 -23.41 -4.82
CA GLU A 112 -27.08 -24.40 -5.88
C GLU A 112 -28.14 -23.90 -6.87
N TYR A 113 -27.71 -23.61 -8.11
CA TYR A 113 -28.62 -23.26 -9.19
C TYR A 113 -29.56 -24.44 -9.44
N ALA A 114 -30.79 -24.34 -8.93
CA ALA A 114 -31.87 -25.25 -9.27
C ALA A 114 -32.66 -24.63 -10.45
N PRO A 115 -32.53 -25.14 -11.68
CA PRO A 115 -33.33 -24.64 -12.80
C PRO A 115 -34.82 -24.85 -12.49
N CYS A 116 -35.62 -23.80 -12.67
CA CYS A 116 -37.07 -23.87 -12.48
C CYS A 116 -37.70 -24.89 -13.42
N CYS A 117 -38.13 -26.03 -12.87
CA CYS A 117 -38.72 -27.13 -13.62
C CYS A 117 -40.15 -26.85 -14.14
N ASN A 118 -40.75 -25.70 -13.79
CA ASN A 118 -42.09 -25.32 -14.25
C ASN A 118 -42.11 -24.30 -15.40
N CYS A 119 -40.95 -23.75 -15.81
CA CYS A 119 -40.84 -22.88 -16.99
C CYS A 119 -40.28 -23.66 -18.20
N LYS A 120 -40.95 -24.75 -18.59
CA LYS A 120 -40.63 -25.52 -19.81
C LYS A 120 -41.03 -24.81 -21.13
N LYS A 121 -40.88 -23.49 -21.25
CA LYS A 121 -41.33 -22.81 -22.49
C LYS A 121 -40.59 -21.56 -22.93
N TYR A 122 -39.32 -21.39 -22.56
CA TYR A 122 -38.46 -20.36 -23.17
C TYR A 122 -37.02 -20.78 -23.45
N HIS A 123 -36.60 -22.01 -23.11
CA HIS A 123 -35.20 -22.44 -23.30
C HIS A 123 -34.93 -23.15 -24.64
N GLU A 124 -35.95 -23.39 -25.46
CA GLU A 124 -35.80 -24.01 -26.79
C GLU A 124 -35.70 -23.00 -27.95
N PHE A 125 -35.54 -21.70 -27.68
CA PHE A 125 -35.46 -20.68 -28.75
C PHE A 125 -34.08 -20.05 -28.95
N TRP A 126 -33.03 -20.48 -28.23
CA TRP A 126 -31.69 -19.87 -28.30
C TRP A 126 -30.52 -20.86 -28.48
N ILE A 127 -30.81 -22.11 -28.87
CA ILE A 127 -29.78 -23.03 -29.39
C ILE A 127 -30.40 -23.76 -30.59
N GLY A 128 -30.35 -23.13 -31.77
CA GLY A 128 -30.88 -23.72 -32.99
C GLY A 128 -31.07 -22.70 -34.11
N ASP A 129 -29.97 -22.09 -34.56
CA ASP A 129 -29.59 -21.81 -35.96
C ASP A 129 -28.13 -21.31 -36.00
#